data_AF-A0A2A7UYT2-F1
#
_entry.id   AF-A0A2A7UYT2-F1
#
_cell.length_a   1.000
_cell.length_b   1.000
_cell.length_c   1.000
_cell.angle_alpha   90.00
_cell.angle_beta   90.00
_cell.angle_gamma   90.00
#
_symmetry.space_group_name_H-M   'P 1'
#
loop_
_entity.id
_entity.type
_entity.pdbx_description
1 polymer ?
#
loop_
_entity_poly.entity_id
_entity_poly.type
_entity_poly.pdbx_seq_one_letter_code
_entity_poly.pdbx_strand_id
1 'polypeptide(L)'
;MSQSLHPCVTCGVCCTNYRVEFSVYELQSMGGTVPDHLAHEVPGKGNRARMNGTEKHPVRCVALTALPHLGENCVGCGIYEQRSRPCRDFPFASYGCHDTRAKFGLPALSEEDVAPWLETA
;
A
#
# COMPACT_ATOMS: atom_id res chain seq x y z
N MET A 1 -17.16 19.53 12.01
CA MET A 1 -16.86 18.13 12.37
C MET A 1 -15.52 17.79 11.77
N SER A 2 -14.47 17.70 12.60
CA SER A 2 -13.16 17.24 12.16
C SER A 2 -13.28 15.74 11.90
N GLN A 3 -13.43 15.35 10.64
CA GLN A 3 -13.45 13.95 10.26
C GLN A 3 -12.02 13.42 10.42
N SER A 4 -11.79 12.56 11.41
CA SER A 4 -10.47 11.94 11.62
C SER A 4 -10.13 11.11 10.39
N LEU A 5 -9.01 11.43 9.74
CA LEU A 5 -8.51 10.68 8.59
C LEU A 5 -7.79 9.42 9.05
N HIS A 6 -7.93 8.34 8.29
CA HIS A 6 -7.22 7.09 8.59
C HIS A 6 -5.69 7.31 8.53
N PRO A 7 -4.88 6.86 9.51
CA PRO A 7 -3.44 7.18 9.56
C PRO A 7 -2.63 6.78 8.31
N CYS A 8 -3.12 5.78 7.56
CA CYS A 8 -2.52 5.41 6.28
C CYS A 8 -2.63 6.47 5.18
N VAL A 9 -3.64 7.36 5.21
CA VAL A 9 -3.81 8.39 4.17
C VAL A 9 -2.87 9.59 4.35
N THR A 10 -2.10 9.62 5.43
CA THR A 10 -1.10 10.67 5.68
C THR A 10 0.33 10.13 5.75
N CYS A 11 0.54 8.84 6.06
CA CYS A 11 1.89 8.28 6.16
C CYS A 11 2.44 7.69 4.85
N GLY A 12 1.64 6.92 4.08
CA GLY A 12 2.07 6.30 2.82
C GLY A 12 3.26 5.30 2.90
N VAL A 13 3.82 5.04 4.08
CA VAL A 13 5.15 4.43 4.24
C VAL A 13 5.25 2.98 3.73
N CYS A 14 4.16 2.21 3.78
CA CYS A 14 4.18 0.85 3.23
C CYS A 14 4.40 0.85 1.72
N CYS A 15 3.84 1.84 1.01
CA CYS A 15 4.01 2.02 -0.43
C CYS A 15 5.40 2.55 -0.83
N THR A 16 6.19 3.04 0.14
CA THR A 16 7.55 3.56 -0.07
C THR A 16 8.64 2.68 0.53
N ASN A 17 8.29 1.55 1.14
CA ASN A 17 9.24 0.66 1.80
C ASN A 17 9.30 -0.73 1.17
N TYR A 18 8.15 -1.31 0.84
CA TYR A 18 8.07 -2.73 0.49
C TYR A 18 8.14 -3.00 -1.02
N ARG A 19 8.91 -4.03 -1.38
CA ARG A 19 8.81 -4.68 -2.69
C ARG A 19 7.53 -5.51 -2.76
N VAL A 20 6.66 -5.20 -3.72
CA VAL A 20 5.37 -5.89 -3.88
C VAL A 20 5.46 -6.86 -5.04
N GLU A 21 5.66 -8.15 -4.73
CA GLU A 21 5.58 -9.25 -5.68
C GLU A 21 4.34 -10.10 -5.39
N PHE A 22 3.64 -10.54 -6.43
CA PHE A 22 2.39 -11.27 -6.34
C PHE A 22 2.22 -12.22 -7.53
N SER A 23 1.14 -13.00 -7.56
CA SER A 23 0.89 -13.96 -8.66
C SER A 23 0.51 -13.22 -9.95
N VAL A 24 1.01 -13.66 -11.11
CA VAL A 24 0.56 -13.09 -12.41
C VAL A 24 -0.95 -13.22 -12.61
N TYR A 25 -1.59 -14.22 -11.99
CA TYR A 25 -3.04 -14.41 -12.06
C TYR A 25 -3.87 -13.31 -11.34
N GLU A 26 -3.22 -12.41 -10.61
CA GLU A 26 -3.92 -11.25 -10.03
C GLU A 26 -3.96 -10.05 -11.00
N LEU A 27 -3.25 -10.12 -12.14
CA LEU A 27 -3.32 -9.11 -13.21
C LEU A 27 -4.65 -9.21 -13.97
N GLN A 28 -5.16 -8.08 -14.45
CA GLN A 28 -6.41 -8.02 -15.23
C GLN A 28 -6.35 -8.88 -16.50
N SER A 29 -5.23 -8.89 -17.23
CA SER A 29 -5.04 -9.76 -18.40
C SER A 29 -5.15 -11.26 -18.11
N MET A 30 -4.96 -11.66 -16.84
CA MET A 30 -4.99 -13.05 -16.39
C MET A 30 -6.25 -13.38 -15.55
N GLY A 31 -7.24 -12.48 -15.55
CA GLY A 31 -8.52 -12.65 -14.84
C GLY A 31 -8.56 -12.10 -13.41
N GLY A 32 -7.51 -11.41 -12.97
CA GLY A 32 -7.46 -10.72 -11.68
C GLY A 32 -7.96 -9.27 -11.74
N THR A 33 -7.57 -8.45 -10.76
CA THR A 33 -8.03 -7.06 -10.61
C THR A 33 -6.95 -6.02 -10.79
N VAL A 34 -5.68 -6.38 -10.66
CA VAL A 34 -4.54 -5.46 -10.70
C VAL A 34 -4.29 -4.99 -12.13
N PRO A 35 -4.30 -3.67 -12.41
CA PRO A 35 -4.07 -3.18 -13.76
C PRO A 35 -2.68 -3.53 -14.29
N ASP A 36 -2.62 -4.15 -15.46
CA ASP A 36 -1.38 -4.64 -16.08
C ASP A 36 -0.31 -3.56 -16.21
N HIS A 37 -0.69 -2.35 -16.60
CA HIS A 37 0.23 -1.23 -16.80
C HIS A 37 0.94 -0.73 -15.52
N LEU A 38 0.50 -1.17 -14.34
CA LEU A 38 1.11 -0.82 -13.05
C LEU A 38 2.06 -1.91 -12.53
N ALA A 39 2.21 -3.01 -13.25
CA ALA A 39 3.07 -4.13 -12.87
C ALA A 39 3.91 -4.64 -14.05
N HIS A 40 4.95 -5.42 -13.74
CA HIS A 40 5.74 -6.16 -14.72
C HIS A 40 5.98 -7.59 -14.23
N GLU A 41 6.14 -8.52 -15.17
CA GLU A 41 6.56 -9.87 -14.85
C GLU A 41 7.99 -9.86 -14.29
N VAL A 42 8.25 -10.68 -13.27
CA VAL A 42 9.58 -10.80 -12.67
C VAL A 42 10.44 -11.73 -13.54
N PRO A 43 11.57 -11.25 -14.10
CA PRO A 43 12.41 -12.06 -14.97
C PRO A 43 12.86 -13.36 -14.31
N GLY A 44 12.75 -14.48 -15.04
CA GLY A 44 13.12 -15.81 -14.55
C GLY A 44 12.18 -16.40 -13.50
N LYS A 45 11.05 -15.73 -13.20
CA LYS A 45 10.00 -16.23 -12.30
C LYS A 45 8.65 -16.19 -13.03
N GLY A 46 8.46 -17.13 -13.96
CA GLY A 46 7.37 -17.14 -14.96
C GLY A 46 5.92 -17.16 -14.46
N ASN A 47 5.66 -17.01 -13.16
CA ASN A 47 4.33 -16.88 -12.58
C ASN A 47 4.26 -15.75 -11.52
N ARG A 48 5.22 -14.83 -11.51
CA ARG A 48 5.24 -13.69 -10.58
C ARG A 48 5.22 -12.35 -11.30
N ALA A 49 4.32 -11.48 -10.86
CA ALA A 49 4.31 -10.08 -11.21
C ALA A 49 4.85 -9.23 -10.05
N ARG A 50 5.28 -8.02 -10.35
CA ARG A 50 5.75 -7.02 -9.39
C ARG A 50 5.14 -5.67 -9.70
N MET A 51 4.70 -4.95 -8.67
CA MET A 51 4.28 -3.55 -8.85
C MET A 51 5.46 -2.69 -9.29
N ASN A 52 5.25 -1.87 -10.32
CA ASN A 52 6.24 -0.92 -10.81
C ASN A 52 6.64 0.08 -9.70
N GLY A 53 7.92 0.47 -9.69
CA GLY A 53 8.49 1.36 -8.68
C GLY A 53 8.87 0.68 -7.36
N THR A 54 8.71 -0.64 -7.26
CA THR A 54 9.06 -1.42 -6.06
C THR A 54 10.24 -2.37 -6.28
N GLU A 55 10.89 -2.32 -7.44
CA GLU A 55 11.95 -3.22 -7.85
C GLU A 55 13.31 -2.95 -7.18
N LYS A 56 13.59 -1.70 -6.82
CA LYS A 56 14.87 -1.23 -6.27
C LYS A 56 14.62 -0.17 -5.20
N HIS A 57 15.60 0.02 -4.32
CA HIS A 57 15.60 1.15 -3.40
C HIS A 57 16.16 2.41 -4.10
N PRO A 58 15.60 3.61 -3.85
CA PRO A 58 14.45 3.86 -2.98
C PRO A 58 13.13 3.35 -3.58
N VAL A 59 12.32 2.69 -2.76
CA VAL A 59 11.04 2.11 -3.19
C VAL A 59 9.99 3.21 -3.22
N ARG A 60 9.20 3.25 -4.30
CA ARG A 60 7.98 4.05 -4.37
C ARG A 60 7.01 3.42 -5.37
N CYS A 61 6.01 2.72 -4.86
CA CYS A 61 4.98 2.11 -5.70
C CYS A 61 4.29 3.15 -6.59
N VAL A 62 4.16 2.85 -7.89
CA VAL A 62 3.51 3.76 -8.86
C VAL A 62 2.05 4.03 -8.53
N ALA A 63 1.39 3.13 -7.79
CA ALA A 63 0.00 3.29 -7.37
C ALA A 63 -0.17 4.34 -6.25
N LEU A 64 0.91 4.82 -5.61
CA LEU A 64 0.81 5.85 -4.57
C LEU A 64 0.60 7.23 -5.19
N THR A 65 -0.61 7.77 -5.00
CA THR A 65 -1.06 9.07 -5.51
C THR A 65 -1.41 10.03 -4.37
N ALA A 66 -1.43 11.33 -4.67
CA ALA A 66 -2.03 12.32 -3.78
C ALA A 66 -3.57 12.19 -3.77
N LEU A 67 -4.18 12.51 -2.63
CA LEU A 67 -5.64 12.57 -2.42
C LEU A 67 -6.05 13.99 -2.00
N PRO A 68 -6.01 14.97 -2.92
CA PRO A 68 -6.22 16.38 -2.59
C PRO A 68 -7.62 16.68 -2.04
N HIS A 69 -8.61 15.82 -2.29
CA HIS A 69 -9.95 15.93 -1.75
C HIS A 69 -10.04 15.63 -0.25
N LEU A 70 -9.01 15.00 0.35
CA LEU A 70 -8.92 14.73 1.79
C LEU A 70 -8.04 15.75 2.52
N GLY A 71 -7.17 16.47 1.81
CA GLY A 71 -6.32 17.51 2.37
C GLY A 71 -4.97 17.66 1.67
N GLU A 72 -4.30 18.77 1.96
CA GLU A 72 -2.92 19.02 1.55
C GLU A 72 -2.02 17.99 2.25
N ASN A 73 -1.22 17.24 1.48
CA ASN A 73 -0.39 16.11 1.92
C ASN A 73 -1.10 14.77 2.13
N CYS A 74 -2.39 14.64 1.84
CA CYS A 74 -3.03 13.33 1.83
C CYS A 74 -2.58 12.50 0.63
N VAL A 75 -2.34 11.21 0.86
CA VAL A 75 -1.92 10.21 -0.13
C VAL A 75 -2.74 8.94 -0.01
N GLY A 76 -2.72 8.12 -1.04
CA GLY A 76 -3.37 6.80 -1.01
C GLY A 76 -3.06 5.96 -2.23
N CYS A 77 -3.58 4.75 -2.23
CA CYS A 77 -3.46 3.86 -3.37
C CYS A 77 -4.51 4.24 -4.44
N GLY A 78 -4.07 4.65 -5.63
CA GLY A 78 -4.96 4.95 -6.76
C GLY A 78 -5.71 3.73 -7.31
N ILE A 79 -5.33 2.53 -6.88
CA ILE A 79 -5.98 1.25 -7.20
C ILE A 79 -6.49 0.55 -5.94
N TYR A 80 -6.96 1.29 -4.93
CA TYR A 80 -7.34 0.73 -3.61
C TYR A 80 -8.23 -0.54 -3.74
N GLU A 81 -9.31 -0.52 -4.51
CA GLU A 81 -10.18 -1.70 -4.68
C GLU A 81 -9.55 -2.84 -5.51
N GLN A 82 -8.59 -2.48 -6.35
CA GLN A 82 -7.88 -3.36 -7.29
C GLN A 82 -6.51 -3.80 -6.75
N ARG A 83 -6.23 -3.59 -5.46
CA ARG A 83 -4.96 -3.99 -4.84
C ARG A 83 -4.72 -5.48 -4.99
N SER A 84 -3.47 -5.82 -5.28
CA SER A 84 -2.95 -7.19 -5.16
C SER A 84 -3.09 -7.68 -3.72
N ARG A 85 -3.14 -9.00 -3.54
CA ARG A 85 -3.27 -9.66 -2.25
C ARG A 85 -2.22 -9.21 -1.24
N PRO A 86 -0.90 -9.12 -1.55
CA PRO A 86 0.06 -8.64 -0.56
C PRO A 86 -0.25 -7.24 0.00
N CYS A 87 -0.83 -6.34 -0.80
CA CYS A 87 -1.24 -5.01 -0.36
C CYS A 87 -2.60 -5.01 0.34
N ARG A 88 -3.47 -5.97 0.05
CA ARG A 88 -4.80 -6.12 0.67
C ARG A 88 -4.69 -6.77 2.04
N ASP A 89 -3.85 -7.78 2.15
CA ASP A 89 -3.68 -8.62 3.33
C ASP A 89 -2.67 -8.03 4.34
N PHE A 90 -2.03 -6.91 4.00
CA PHE A 90 -1.10 -6.22 4.90
C PHE A 90 -1.87 -5.53 6.03
N PRO A 91 -1.78 -6.00 7.29
CA PRO A 91 -2.69 -5.53 8.33
C PRO A 91 -2.29 -4.15 8.86
N PHE A 92 -3.28 -3.27 9.01
CA PHE A 92 -3.16 -2.00 9.70
C PHE A 92 -2.73 -2.20 11.16
N ALA A 93 -1.89 -1.30 11.69
CA ALA A 93 -1.35 -1.34 13.06
C ALA A 93 -0.64 -2.66 13.46
N SER A 94 -0.27 -3.49 12.48
CA SER A 94 0.54 -4.69 12.72
C SER A 94 1.98 -4.34 13.12
N TYR A 95 2.72 -5.33 13.63
CA TYR A 95 4.16 -5.21 13.86
C TYR A 95 4.91 -4.67 12.63
N GLY A 96 4.61 -5.17 11.43
CA GLY A 96 5.24 -4.70 10.19
C GLY A 96 4.89 -3.25 9.84
N CYS A 97 3.66 -2.82 10.15
CA CYS A 97 3.24 -1.43 10.01
C CYS A 97 4.07 -0.51 10.93
N HIS A 98 4.19 -0.85 12.21
CA HIS A 98 4.94 -0.06 13.19
C HIS A 98 6.45 -0.06 12.92
N ASP A 99 7.04 -1.19 12.55
CA ASP A 99 8.45 -1.29 12.13
C ASP A 99 8.74 -0.38 10.93
N THR A 100 7.86 -0.38 9.92
CA THR A 100 8.02 0.50 8.76
C THR A 100 7.88 1.97 9.14
N ARG A 101 6.91 2.33 10.00
CA ARG A 101 6.78 3.70 10.49
C ARG A 101 8.06 4.17 11.18
N ALA A 102 8.65 3.35 12.05
CA ALA A 102 9.89 3.66 12.74
C ALA A 102 11.07 3.90 11.77
N LYS A 103 11.20 3.09 10.71
CA LYS A 103 12.23 3.28 9.66
C LYS A 103 12.15 4.63 8.95
N PHE A 104 10.96 5.22 8.89
CA PHE A 104 10.70 6.52 8.26
C PHE A 104 10.58 7.65 9.29
N GLY A 105 10.98 7.42 10.54
CA GLY A 105 10.97 8.44 11.61
C GLY A 105 9.56 8.80 12.10
N LEU A 106 8.55 7.97 11.80
CA LEU A 106 7.19 8.16 12.29
C LEU A 106 6.98 7.42 13.62
N PRO A 107 6.19 7.98 14.56
CA PRO A 107 5.86 7.30 15.80
C PRO A 107 5.00 6.05 15.54
N ALA A 108 5.05 5.08 16.46
CA ALA A 108 4.06 3.99 16.47
C ALA A 108 2.64 4.58 16.61
N LEU A 109 1.64 3.86 16.09
CA LEU A 109 0.26 4.28 16.29
C LEU A 109 -0.15 3.94 17.73
N SER A 110 -0.80 4.88 18.40
CA SER A 110 -1.35 4.67 19.73
C SER A 110 -2.65 3.86 19.66
N GLU A 111 -3.12 3.35 20.80
CA GLU A 111 -4.43 2.70 20.88
C GLU A 111 -5.56 3.67 20.46
N GLU A 112 -5.44 4.95 20.79
CA GLU A 112 -6.38 6.00 20.39
C GLU A 112 -6.41 6.22 18.86
N ASP A 113 -5.26 6.14 18.18
CA ASP A 113 -5.17 6.25 16.72
C ASP A 113 -5.82 5.06 16.00
N VAL A 114 -5.83 3.89 16.66
CA VAL A 114 -6.17 2.61 16.05
C VAL A 114 -7.63 2.21 16.32
N ALA A 115 -8.11 2.44 17.54
CA ALA A 115 -9.44 2.02 18.00
C ALA A 115 -10.60 2.38 17.02
N PRO A 116 -10.65 3.60 16.43
CA PRO A 116 -11.74 3.96 15.52
C PRO A 116 -11.82 3.12 14.23
N TRP A 117 -10.75 2.42 13.88
CA TRP A 117 -10.61 1.73 12.59
C TRP A 117 -10.59 0.20 12.71
N LEU A 118 -10.60 -0.34 13.94
CA LEU A 118 -10.66 -1.79 14.18
C LEU A 118 -12.09 -2.33 14.14
N GLU A 119 -13.08 -1.52 14.51
CA GLU A 119 -14.49 -1.94 14.58
C GLU A 119 -15.18 -2.01 13.20
N THR A 120 -14.50 -1.54 12.15
CA THR A 120 -15.03 -1.46 10.77
C THR A 120 -14.46 -2.52 9.82
N ALA A 121 -13.64 -3.46 10.32
CA ALA A 121 -12.94 -4.49 9.54
C ALA A 121 -13.69 -5.82 9.49
#